data_AF-A0A377Z485-F1
#
_entry.id   AF-A0A377Z485-F1
#
_cell.length_a   1.000
_cell.length_b   1.000
_cell.length_c   1.000
_cell.angle_alpha   90.00
_cell.angle_beta   90.00
_cell.angle_gamma   90.00
#
_symmetry.space_group_name_H-M   'P 1'
#
loop_
_entity.id
_entity.type
_entity.pdbx_description
1 polymer ?
#
loop_
_entity_poly.entity_id
_entity_poly.type
_entity_poly.pdbx_seq_one_letter_code
_entity_poly.pdbx_strand_id
1 'polypeptide(L)'
;MIKTFRFALLACGLVGGALTATAAPAVPVRVATVELAPHAEERAIPGRVEAIRAVDIRARTEGVIVQRHFQDGQYVTEGDLLFTLDDAQPRAALALAQAELKSAEASLRQSQQLLTRYERLINNHSISRNDVDTARMQRDVAAAAVQQAKARVEAQRIVLSYTRIAAPVTGRVGHSAFHVGTLVNSSSGVLVDIVQLDPVRVSFALDEPRFSAKPASTPISTL
;
A
#
# COMPACT_ATOMS: atom_id res chain seq x y z
N MET A 1 -73.46 59.48 36.23
CA MET A 1 -74.89 59.15 36.14
C MET A 1 -75.16 57.92 37.02
N ILE A 2 -76.06 58.08 38.02
CA ILE A 2 -76.77 57.05 38.84
C ILE A 2 -75.86 56.17 39.74
N LYS A 3 -75.57 56.50 41.03
CA LYS A 3 -76.36 56.38 42.31
C LYS A 3 -77.03 54.99 42.46
N THR A 4 -77.04 54.23 43.56
CA THR A 4 -76.75 54.36 45.01
C THR A 4 -77.17 53.02 45.68
N PHE A 5 -76.52 52.55 46.76
CA PHE A 5 -77.13 51.87 47.94
C PHE A 5 -76.00 51.51 48.94
N ARG A 6 -75.76 52.19 50.07
CA ARG A 6 -76.41 52.20 51.41
C ARG A 6 -76.24 50.93 52.29
N PHE A 7 -75.51 51.17 53.41
CA PHE A 7 -75.73 50.67 54.79
C PHE A 7 -75.38 49.19 55.11
N ALA A 8 -74.83 48.77 56.26
CA ALA A 8 -74.80 49.27 57.65
C ALA A 8 -73.65 48.55 58.45
N LEU A 9 -73.03 49.16 59.47
CA LEU A 9 -73.07 48.81 60.94
C LEU A 9 -72.56 47.38 61.31
N LEU A 10 -71.80 47.04 62.35
CA LEU A 10 -71.48 47.59 63.69
C LEU A 10 -70.51 46.61 64.44
N ALA A 11 -69.72 47.13 65.39
CA ALA A 11 -69.30 46.58 66.70
C ALA A 11 -68.20 45.48 66.91
N CYS A 12 -67.35 45.80 67.91
CA CYS A 12 -66.64 44.96 68.92
C CYS A 12 -65.63 43.88 68.45
N GLY A 13 -64.48 43.62 69.07
CA GLY A 13 -63.90 44.01 70.36
C GLY A 13 -63.14 42.80 70.98
N LEU A 14 -61.82 42.95 71.16
CA LEU A 14 -60.92 42.32 72.16
C LEU A 14 -60.46 40.82 72.11
N VAL A 15 -59.12 40.69 72.27
CA VAL A 15 -58.26 39.58 72.77
C VAL A 15 -57.73 38.49 71.81
N GLY A 16 -56.44 38.63 71.46
CA GLY A 16 -55.35 37.68 71.82
C GLY A 16 -55.04 36.49 70.89
N GLY A 17 -53.83 36.47 70.31
CA GLY A 17 -53.17 35.24 69.83
C GLY A 17 -52.30 35.42 68.59
N ALA A 18 -51.00 35.11 68.71
CA ALA A 18 -49.94 35.29 67.73
C ALA A 18 -50.18 34.64 66.36
N LEU A 19 -49.63 35.23 65.29
CA LEU A 19 -48.60 34.61 64.43
C LEU A 19 -48.21 35.53 63.26
N THR A 20 -46.90 35.70 63.16
CA THR A 20 -46.13 36.34 62.10
C THR A 20 -46.34 35.69 60.74
N ALA A 21 -46.52 36.50 59.69
CA ALA A 21 -45.60 36.63 58.55
C ALA A 21 -46.34 37.33 57.40
N THR A 22 -45.94 38.56 57.10
CA THR A 22 -46.37 39.24 55.88
C THR A 22 -45.74 38.52 54.69
N ALA A 23 -46.55 38.09 53.73
CA ALA A 23 -46.07 37.45 52.51
C ALA A 23 -45.29 38.47 51.67
N ALA A 24 -43.99 38.22 51.48
CA ALA A 24 -43.13 39.02 50.61
C ALA A 24 -43.59 38.88 49.13
N PRO A 25 -43.49 39.95 48.32
CA PRO A 25 -43.90 39.89 46.92
C PRO A 25 -43.05 38.88 46.15
N ALA A 26 -43.71 38.02 45.37
CA ALA A 26 -43.06 37.01 44.55
C ALA A 26 -42.12 37.68 43.52
N VAL A 27 -40.83 37.44 43.69
CA VAL A 27 -39.78 37.93 42.77
C VAL A 27 -39.85 37.09 41.49
N PRO A 28 -40.09 37.69 40.31
CA PRO A 28 -40.18 36.92 39.07
C PRO A 28 -38.81 36.32 38.73
N VAL A 29 -38.72 34.98 38.80
CA VAL A 29 -37.55 34.20 38.40
C VAL A 29 -37.77 33.62 37.01
N ARG A 30 -36.79 33.81 36.13
CA ARG A 30 -36.81 33.30 34.77
C ARG A 30 -36.28 31.87 34.78
N VAL A 31 -37.17 30.89 34.59
CA VAL A 31 -36.81 29.47 34.46
C VAL A 31 -36.73 29.09 32.99
N ALA A 32 -35.77 28.24 32.64
CA ALA A 32 -35.64 27.63 31.32
C ALA A 32 -35.64 26.11 31.50
N THR A 33 -36.53 25.42 30.78
CA THR A 33 -36.56 23.95 30.71
C THR A 33 -35.48 23.48 29.74
N VAL A 34 -34.51 22.70 30.22
CA VAL A 34 -33.44 22.14 29.40
C VAL A 34 -33.87 20.74 28.95
N GLU A 35 -33.96 20.53 27.64
CA GLU A 35 -34.14 19.20 27.05
C GLU A 35 -32.77 18.61 26.70
N LEU A 36 -32.53 17.36 27.09
CA LEU A 36 -31.31 16.64 26.69
C LEU A 36 -31.47 16.15 25.25
N ALA A 37 -30.85 16.87 24.32
CA ALA A 37 -30.63 16.39 22.96
C ALA A 37 -29.25 15.74 22.84
N PRO A 38 -29.09 14.69 22.01
CA PRO A 38 -27.77 14.15 21.70
C PRO A 38 -26.93 15.21 21.00
N HIS A 39 -25.92 15.73 21.70
CA HIS A 39 -24.95 16.68 21.16
C HIS A 39 -23.64 15.94 20.85
N ALA A 40 -23.29 15.86 19.57
CA ALA A 40 -21.96 15.42 19.17
C ALA A 40 -21.03 16.63 19.24
N GLU A 41 -20.12 16.65 20.21
CA GLU A 41 -19.07 17.66 20.25
C GLU A 41 -18.07 17.39 19.11
N GLU A 42 -18.14 18.19 18.05
CA GLU A 42 -17.12 18.20 17.00
C GLU A 42 -15.89 18.94 17.52
N ARG A 43 -14.76 18.22 17.62
CA ARG A 43 -13.47 18.79 18.01
C ARG A 43 -12.55 18.87 16.81
N ALA A 44 -12.21 20.09 16.40
CA ALA A 44 -11.17 20.33 15.40
C ALA A 44 -9.80 20.07 16.02
N ILE A 45 -9.12 19.02 15.57
CA ILE A 45 -7.75 18.69 15.96
C ILE A 45 -6.86 18.91 14.74
N PRO A 46 -5.79 19.71 14.83
CA PRO A 46 -4.86 19.87 13.71
C PRO A 46 -4.17 18.53 13.43
N GLY A 47 -4.43 17.97 12.26
CA GLY A 47 -3.78 16.78 11.74
C GLY A 47 -2.84 17.15 10.58
N ARG A 48 -1.75 16.39 10.44
CA ARG A 48 -0.88 16.41 9.26
C ARG A 48 -1.30 15.29 8.32
N VAL A 49 -1.43 15.64 7.05
CA VAL A 49 -1.75 14.71 5.98
C VAL A 49 -0.43 14.17 5.41
N GLU A 50 -0.24 12.86 5.46
CA GLU A 50 0.97 12.16 5.04
C GLU A 50 0.62 11.03 4.05
N ALA A 51 1.41 10.90 2.99
CA ALA A 51 1.26 9.78 2.06
C ALA A 51 1.60 8.46 2.76
N ILE A 52 0.80 7.42 2.52
CA ILE A 52 1.02 6.11 3.16
C ILE A 52 2.27 5.44 2.60
N ARG A 53 2.54 5.63 1.31
CA ARG A 53 3.68 5.05 0.60
C ARG A 53 4.33 6.11 -0.29
N ALA A 54 5.61 6.32 -0.08
CA ALA A 54 6.49 7.01 -1.02
C ALA A 54 7.58 6.00 -1.42
N VAL A 55 7.73 5.76 -2.72
CA VAL A 55 8.68 4.78 -3.25
C VAL A 55 9.69 5.48 -4.14
N ASP A 56 10.95 5.40 -3.75
CA ASP A 56 12.08 5.88 -4.54
C ASP A 56 12.47 4.84 -5.58
N ILE A 57 12.34 5.19 -6.85
CA ILE A 57 12.71 4.32 -7.95
C ILE A 57 14.19 4.52 -8.29
N ARG A 58 14.95 3.42 -8.28
CA ARG A 58 16.40 3.40 -8.55
C ARG A 58 16.71 2.44 -9.70
N ALA A 59 17.75 2.75 -10.46
CA ALA A 59 18.25 1.85 -11.50
C ALA A 59 18.90 0.63 -10.84
N ARG A 60 18.52 -0.58 -11.29
CA ARG A 60 19.13 -1.85 -10.83
C ARG A 60 20.29 -2.30 -11.71
N THR A 61 20.37 -1.75 -12.92
CA THR A 61 21.35 -2.10 -13.94
C THR A 61 21.87 -0.81 -14.57
N GLU A 62 23.11 -0.83 -15.00
CA GLU A 62 23.73 0.29 -15.71
C GLU A 62 23.21 0.36 -17.15
N GLY A 63 22.91 1.57 -17.60
CA GLY A 63 22.49 1.83 -18.97
C GLY A 63 22.15 3.29 -19.21
N VAL A 64 22.12 3.68 -20.49
CA VAL A 64 21.72 5.03 -20.89
C VAL A 64 20.20 5.08 -21.02
N ILE A 65 19.57 6.15 -20.52
CA ILE A 65 18.12 6.35 -20.69
C ILE A 65 17.84 6.66 -22.17
N VAL A 66 17.16 5.75 -22.87
CA VAL A 66 16.75 5.91 -24.26
C VAL A 66 15.44 6.67 -24.37
N GLN A 67 14.51 6.39 -23.48
CA GLN A 67 13.19 7.01 -23.53
C GLN A 67 12.58 7.17 -22.13
N ARG A 68 11.85 8.27 -21.97
CA ARG A 68 10.99 8.56 -20.81
C ARG A 68 9.53 8.52 -21.25
N HIS A 69 8.71 7.78 -20.51
CA HIS A 69 7.32 7.47 -20.87
C HIS A 69 6.27 8.18 -20.01
N PHE A 70 6.71 9.10 -19.14
CA PHE A 70 5.82 9.87 -18.27
C PHE A 70 6.18 11.36 -18.29
N GLN A 71 5.24 12.17 -17.81
CA GLN A 71 5.41 13.61 -17.55
C GLN A 71 5.49 13.86 -16.04
N ASP A 72 6.24 14.87 -15.63
CA ASP A 72 6.41 15.19 -14.22
C ASP A 72 5.07 15.56 -13.58
N GLY A 73 4.77 14.99 -12.42
CA GLY A 73 3.47 15.21 -11.76
C GLY A 73 2.31 14.40 -12.35
N GLN A 74 2.53 13.55 -13.35
CA GLN A 74 1.51 12.66 -13.92
C GLN A 74 1.09 11.58 -12.91
N TYR A 75 -0.17 11.16 -12.99
CA TYR A 75 -0.67 9.98 -12.28
C TYR A 75 -0.37 8.72 -13.08
N VAL A 76 0.29 7.74 -12.46
CA VAL A 76 0.64 6.45 -13.06
C VAL A 76 0.05 5.31 -12.25
N THR A 77 -0.19 4.20 -12.94
CA THR A 77 -0.66 2.96 -12.34
C THR A 77 0.49 1.98 -12.15
N GLU A 78 0.31 1.03 -11.23
CA GLU A 78 1.26 -0.07 -11.05
C GLU A 78 1.46 -0.83 -12.37
N GLY A 79 2.72 -1.00 -12.77
CA GLY A 79 3.11 -1.64 -14.03
C GLY A 79 3.33 -0.68 -15.20
N ASP A 80 2.98 0.60 -15.08
CA ASP A 80 3.23 1.57 -16.14
C ASP A 80 4.73 1.78 -16.35
N LEU A 81 5.17 1.77 -17.60
CA LEU A 81 6.56 1.97 -17.97
C LEU A 81 6.95 3.43 -17.73
N LEU A 82 8.05 3.67 -17.02
CA LEU A 82 8.55 5.01 -16.69
C LEU A 82 9.77 5.34 -17.54
N PHE A 83 10.77 4.46 -17.52
CA PHE A 83 12.01 4.62 -18.26
C PHE A 83 12.33 3.37 -19.05
N THR A 84 12.93 3.58 -20.22
CA THR A 84 13.57 2.52 -21.01
C THR A 84 15.05 2.85 -21.10
N LEU A 85 15.88 1.95 -20.57
CA LEU A 85 17.32 1.98 -20.72
C LEU A 85 17.72 1.29 -22.03
N ASP A 86 18.92 1.58 -22.50
CA ASP A 86 19.52 0.87 -23.63
C ASP A 86 19.64 -0.63 -23.31
N ASP A 87 19.02 -1.44 -24.17
CA ASP A 87 18.92 -2.88 -24.02
C ASP A 87 19.89 -3.63 -24.93
N ALA A 88 20.73 -2.96 -25.72
CA ALA A 88 21.60 -3.58 -26.71
C ALA A 88 22.52 -4.67 -26.10
N GLN A 89 23.21 -4.35 -25.00
CA GLN A 89 24.13 -5.30 -24.34
C GLN A 89 23.38 -6.44 -23.63
N PRO A 90 22.35 -6.19 -22.77
CA PRO A 90 21.55 -7.27 -22.18
C PRO A 90 20.87 -8.17 -23.21
N ARG A 91 20.40 -7.60 -24.32
CA ARG A 91 19.73 -8.34 -25.39
C ARG A 91 20.71 -9.24 -26.16
N ALA A 92 21.92 -8.76 -26.43
CA ALA A 92 22.97 -9.59 -27.00
C ALA A 92 23.36 -10.74 -26.07
N ALA A 93 23.50 -10.48 -24.77
CA ALA A 93 23.78 -11.51 -23.77
C ALA A 93 22.67 -12.58 -23.67
N LEU A 94 21.40 -12.17 -23.73
CA LEU A 94 20.26 -13.10 -23.81
C LEU A 94 20.33 -13.96 -25.07
N ALA A 95 20.64 -13.37 -26.23
CA ALA A 95 20.76 -14.10 -27.49
C ALA A 95 21.88 -15.15 -27.45
N LEU A 96 23.03 -14.83 -26.83
CA LEU A 96 24.12 -15.78 -26.61
C LEU A 96 23.68 -16.94 -25.70
N ALA A 97 23.03 -16.65 -24.58
CA ALA A 97 22.51 -17.69 -23.67
C ALA A 97 21.47 -18.60 -24.36
N GLN A 98 20.62 -18.05 -25.22
CA GLN A 98 19.67 -18.82 -26.02
C GLN A 98 20.37 -19.73 -27.04
N ALA A 99 21.48 -19.28 -27.64
CA ALA A 99 22.28 -20.11 -28.52
C ALA A 99 22.96 -21.27 -27.75
N GLU A 100 23.49 -21.00 -26.56
CA GLU A 100 24.03 -22.04 -25.67
C GLU A 100 22.96 -23.10 -25.32
N LEU A 101 21.74 -22.67 -25.01
CA LEU A 101 20.61 -23.58 -24.77
C LEU A 101 20.32 -24.47 -25.98
N LYS A 102 20.24 -23.89 -27.17
CA LYS A 102 20.01 -24.65 -28.41
C LYS A 102 21.12 -25.68 -28.67
N SER A 103 22.36 -25.32 -28.38
CA SER A 103 23.50 -26.24 -28.48
C SER A 103 23.37 -27.39 -27.48
N ALA A 104 23.06 -27.11 -26.21
CA ALA A 104 22.87 -28.13 -25.19
C ALA A 104 21.69 -29.07 -25.52
N GLU A 105 20.59 -28.52 -26.04
CA GLU A 105 19.44 -29.31 -26.49
C GLU A 105 19.80 -30.22 -27.67
N ALA A 106 20.64 -29.76 -28.59
CA ALA A 106 21.14 -30.60 -29.68
C ALA A 106 21.99 -31.77 -29.16
N SER A 107 22.89 -31.51 -28.22
CA SER A 107 23.68 -32.55 -27.56
C SER A 107 22.81 -33.56 -26.81
N LEU A 108 21.78 -33.09 -26.08
CA LEU A 108 20.83 -33.98 -25.41
C LEU A 108 20.09 -34.87 -26.42
N ARG A 109 19.59 -34.30 -27.53
CA ARG A 109 18.94 -35.09 -28.58
C ARG A 109 19.87 -36.15 -29.16
N GLN A 110 21.14 -35.81 -29.38
CA GLN A 110 22.15 -36.77 -29.86
C GLN A 110 22.35 -37.92 -28.86
N SER A 111 22.57 -37.62 -27.57
CA SER A 111 22.76 -38.65 -26.54
C SER A 111 21.51 -39.50 -26.32
N GLN A 112 20.31 -38.91 -26.41
CA GLN A 112 19.04 -39.64 -26.36
C GLN A 112 18.91 -40.62 -27.54
N GLN A 113 19.21 -40.18 -28.76
CA GLN A 113 19.17 -41.06 -29.93
C GLN A 113 20.20 -42.19 -29.83
N LEU A 114 21.39 -41.94 -29.27
CA LEU A 114 22.41 -42.95 -29.05
C LEU A 114 21.92 -44.00 -28.03
N LEU A 115 21.36 -43.53 -26.91
CA LEU A 115 20.78 -44.41 -25.90
C LEU A 115 19.67 -45.29 -26.48
N THR A 116 18.71 -44.72 -27.21
CA THR A 116 17.63 -45.49 -27.85
C THR A 116 18.17 -46.53 -28.84
N ARG A 117 19.24 -46.20 -29.59
CA ARG A 117 19.91 -47.18 -30.46
C ARG A 117 20.52 -48.33 -29.65
N TYR A 118 21.22 -48.02 -28.56
CA TYR A 118 21.88 -49.03 -27.72
C TYR A 118 20.87 -49.92 -26.98
N GLU A 119 19.79 -49.34 -26.45
CA GLU A 119 18.70 -50.11 -25.83
C GLU A 119 18.04 -51.08 -26.81
N ARG A 120 17.95 -50.73 -28.10
CA ARG A 120 17.47 -51.66 -29.13
C ARG A 120 18.47 -52.78 -29.44
N LEU A 121 19.77 -52.47 -29.45
CA LEU A 121 20.83 -53.43 -29.78
C LEU A 121 21.09 -54.43 -28.65
N ILE A 122 20.91 -54.04 -27.38
CA ILE A 122 21.09 -54.96 -26.26
C ILE A 122 19.99 -56.03 -26.20
N ASN A 123 18.76 -55.68 -26.59
CA ASN A 123 17.66 -56.64 -26.75
C ASN A 123 17.99 -57.70 -27.83
N ASN A 124 18.81 -57.32 -28.83
CA ASN A 124 19.32 -58.21 -29.87
C ASN A 124 20.68 -58.84 -29.51
N HIS A 125 21.08 -58.83 -28.22
CA HIS A 125 22.33 -59.38 -27.70
C HIS A 125 23.61 -58.89 -28.41
N SER A 126 23.58 -57.69 -29.01
CA SER A 126 24.64 -57.19 -29.88
C SER A 126 25.62 -56.22 -29.21
N ILE A 127 25.40 -55.83 -27.94
CA ILE A 127 26.26 -54.89 -27.19
C ILE A 127 26.35 -55.23 -25.69
N SER A 128 27.32 -54.65 -24.98
CA SER A 128 27.49 -54.83 -23.54
C SER A 128 26.52 -53.97 -22.72
N ARG A 129 26.13 -54.42 -21.52
CA ARG A 129 25.34 -53.62 -20.56
C ARG A 129 26.06 -52.33 -20.17
N ASN A 130 27.39 -52.37 -20.07
CA ASN A 130 28.21 -51.21 -19.73
C ASN A 130 28.06 -50.08 -20.77
N ASP A 131 27.91 -50.42 -22.06
CA ASP A 131 27.75 -49.43 -23.13
C ASP A 131 26.41 -48.69 -23.00
N VAL A 132 25.34 -49.41 -22.65
CA VAL A 132 24.01 -48.82 -22.39
C VAL A 132 24.07 -47.90 -21.18
N ASP A 133 24.67 -48.36 -20.07
CA ASP A 133 24.79 -47.57 -18.86
C ASP A 133 25.63 -46.30 -19.09
N THR A 134 26.72 -46.40 -19.86
CA THR A 134 27.51 -45.24 -20.27
C THR A 134 26.70 -44.26 -21.12
N ALA A 135 25.89 -44.74 -22.08
CA ALA A 135 25.01 -43.90 -22.88
C ALA A 135 23.90 -43.23 -22.03
N ARG A 136 23.37 -43.93 -21.01
CA ARG A 136 22.42 -43.36 -20.04
C ARG A 136 23.06 -42.22 -19.24
N MET A 137 24.26 -42.45 -18.70
CA MET A 137 25.01 -41.42 -17.98
C MET A 137 25.30 -40.20 -18.86
N GLN A 138 25.68 -40.40 -20.12
CA GLN A 138 25.89 -39.30 -21.08
C GLN A 138 24.61 -38.52 -21.36
N ARG A 139 23.46 -39.20 -21.50
CA ARG A 139 22.15 -38.55 -21.63
C ARG A 139 21.85 -37.71 -20.38
N ASP A 140 22.09 -38.24 -19.19
CA ASP A 140 21.83 -37.54 -17.92
C ASP A 140 22.70 -36.29 -17.76
N VAL A 141 23.99 -36.38 -18.13
CA VAL A 141 24.90 -35.22 -18.16
C VAL A 141 24.42 -34.17 -19.16
N ALA A 142 24.02 -34.57 -20.37
CA ALA A 142 23.49 -33.64 -21.37
C ALA A 142 22.17 -33.01 -20.91
N ALA A 143 21.32 -33.76 -20.19
CA ALA A 143 20.07 -33.23 -19.63
C ALA A 143 20.35 -32.19 -18.54
N ALA A 144 21.34 -32.43 -17.68
CA ALA A 144 21.79 -31.46 -16.70
C ALA A 144 22.34 -30.18 -17.36
N ALA A 145 23.11 -30.33 -18.45
CA ALA A 145 23.61 -29.18 -19.22
C ALA A 145 22.48 -28.33 -19.82
N VAL A 146 21.41 -28.95 -20.32
CA VAL A 146 20.21 -28.23 -20.78
C VAL A 146 19.57 -27.44 -19.64
N GLN A 147 19.43 -28.04 -18.45
CA GLN A 147 18.86 -27.33 -17.29
C GLN A 147 19.73 -26.14 -16.87
N GLN A 148 21.05 -26.31 -16.87
CA GLN A 148 21.99 -25.22 -16.61
C GLN A 148 21.86 -24.09 -17.64
N ALA A 149 21.76 -24.42 -18.93
CA ALA A 149 21.59 -23.42 -19.98
C ALA A 149 20.24 -22.70 -19.90
N LYS A 150 19.15 -23.40 -19.53
CA LYS A 150 17.85 -22.79 -19.26
C LYS A 150 17.93 -21.78 -18.11
N ALA A 151 18.57 -22.15 -17.01
CA ALA A 151 18.77 -21.24 -15.88
C ALA A 151 19.56 -19.99 -16.28
N ARG A 152 20.57 -20.12 -17.15
CA ARG A 152 21.30 -18.98 -17.71
C ARG A 152 20.41 -18.07 -18.56
N VAL A 153 19.55 -18.63 -19.42
CA VAL A 153 18.61 -17.84 -20.22
C VAL A 153 17.66 -17.05 -19.32
N GLU A 154 17.10 -17.67 -18.29
CA GLU A 154 16.21 -16.97 -17.35
C GLU A 154 16.94 -15.88 -16.57
N ALA A 155 18.19 -16.12 -16.14
CA ALA A 155 19.00 -15.09 -15.51
C ALA A 155 19.22 -13.87 -16.43
N GLN A 156 19.55 -14.08 -17.71
CA GLN A 156 19.70 -12.99 -18.67
C GLN A 156 18.37 -12.30 -19.01
N ARG A 157 17.26 -13.03 -18.97
CA ARG A 157 15.92 -12.45 -19.15
C ARG A 157 15.54 -11.51 -18.01
N ILE A 158 15.90 -11.85 -16.78
CA ILE A 158 15.73 -10.99 -15.61
C ILE A 158 16.56 -9.72 -15.77
N VAL A 159 17.83 -9.83 -16.19
CA VAL A 159 18.68 -8.66 -16.44
C VAL A 159 18.08 -7.77 -17.54
N LEU A 160 17.58 -8.36 -18.64
CA LEU A 160 16.89 -7.60 -19.68
C LEU A 160 15.62 -6.91 -19.14
N SER A 161 14.89 -7.54 -18.22
CA SER A 161 13.70 -6.92 -17.62
C SER A 161 14.03 -5.65 -16.82
N TYR A 162 15.23 -5.57 -16.22
CA TYR A 162 15.68 -4.39 -15.48
C TYR A 162 15.97 -3.18 -16.36
N THR A 163 16.12 -3.35 -17.68
CA THR A 163 16.22 -2.23 -18.64
C THR A 163 14.90 -1.47 -18.76
N ARG A 164 13.77 -2.09 -18.39
CA ARG A 164 12.44 -1.49 -18.40
C ARG A 164 12.02 -1.21 -16.97
N ILE A 165 12.07 0.07 -16.60
CA ILE A 165 11.72 0.50 -15.25
C ILE A 165 10.24 0.84 -15.25
N ALA A 166 9.44 0.01 -14.58
CA ALA A 166 8.01 0.20 -14.39
C ALA A 166 7.68 0.70 -12.97
N ALA A 167 6.52 1.34 -12.82
CA ALA A 167 6.01 1.80 -11.54
C ALA A 167 5.63 0.61 -10.63
N PRO A 168 6.20 0.49 -9.42
CA PRO A 168 5.87 -0.60 -8.49
C PRO A 168 4.58 -0.33 -7.70
N VAL A 169 4.08 0.90 -7.70
CA VAL A 169 2.86 1.32 -7.01
C VAL A 169 2.12 2.35 -7.85
N THR A 170 0.79 2.36 -7.74
CA THR A 170 -0.06 3.42 -8.30
C THR A 170 0.09 4.70 -7.48
N GLY A 171 0.27 5.84 -8.15
CA GLY A 171 0.43 7.12 -7.47
C GLY A 171 0.79 8.25 -8.40
N ARG A 172 1.16 9.39 -7.82
CA ARG A 172 1.65 10.55 -8.56
C ARG A 172 3.16 10.51 -8.62
N VAL A 173 3.68 10.63 -9.84
CA VAL A 173 5.12 10.67 -10.10
C VAL A 173 5.64 12.05 -9.78
N GLY A 174 6.77 12.13 -9.07
CA GLY A 174 7.46 13.38 -8.81
C GLY A 174 8.24 13.89 -10.01
N HIS A 175 9.22 14.74 -9.74
CA HIS A 175 10.09 15.30 -10.77
C HIS A 175 11.33 14.42 -10.94
N SER A 176 11.70 14.12 -12.18
CA SER A 176 12.95 13.40 -12.46
C SER A 176 14.06 14.37 -12.86
N ALA A 177 15.21 14.27 -12.19
CA ALA A 177 16.42 15.01 -12.53
C ALA A 177 17.19 14.41 -13.73
N PHE A 178 16.76 13.25 -14.23
CA PHE A 178 17.44 12.52 -15.30
C PHE A 178 16.73 12.70 -16.62
N HIS A 179 17.51 12.99 -17.67
CA HIS A 179 16.99 13.21 -19.01
C HIS A 179 17.34 12.05 -19.94
N VAL A 180 16.71 12.04 -21.11
CA VAL A 180 17.08 11.11 -22.19
C VAL A 180 18.53 11.36 -22.58
N GLY A 181 19.31 10.28 -22.71
CA GLY A 181 20.75 10.31 -22.96
C GLY A 181 21.63 10.32 -21.71
N THR A 182 21.06 10.42 -20.50
CA THR A 182 21.83 10.32 -19.26
C THR A 182 22.18 8.86 -18.95
N LEU A 183 23.44 8.61 -18.57
CA LEU A 183 23.89 7.33 -18.04
C LEU A 183 23.41 7.18 -16.60
N VAL A 184 22.72 6.08 -16.31
CA VAL A 184 22.32 5.70 -14.95
C VAL A 184 22.94 4.37 -14.56
N ASN A 185 23.22 4.22 -13.29
CA ASN A 185 23.75 3.02 -12.65
C ASN A 185 23.18 2.91 -11.22
N SER A 186 23.49 1.82 -10.52
CA SER A 186 22.99 1.58 -9.16
C SER A 186 23.47 2.60 -8.12
N SER A 187 24.50 3.40 -8.43
CA SER A 187 25.01 4.48 -7.56
C SER A 187 24.53 5.88 -7.96
N SER A 188 23.77 6.03 -9.05
CA SER A 188 23.28 7.32 -9.56
C SER A 188 22.24 7.98 -8.65
N GLY A 189 21.69 7.23 -7.69
CA GLY A 189 20.68 7.70 -6.76
C GLY A 189 19.24 7.40 -7.20
N VAL A 190 18.31 8.25 -6.78
CA VAL A 190 16.87 8.11 -7.05
C VAL A 190 16.55 8.74 -8.40
N LEU A 191 16.01 7.95 -9.34
CA LEU A 191 15.64 8.43 -10.68
C LEU A 191 14.35 9.24 -10.62
N VAL A 192 13.37 8.74 -9.88
CA VAL A 192 12.08 9.38 -9.67
C VAL A 192 11.41 8.80 -8.42
N ASP A 193 10.62 9.59 -7.73
CA ASP A 193 9.78 9.18 -6.61
C ASP A 193 8.31 9.02 -7.06
N ILE A 194 7.62 8.05 -6.48
CA ILE A 194 6.17 7.90 -6.63
C ILE A 194 5.53 8.02 -5.26
N VAL A 195 4.59 8.95 -5.15
CA VAL A 195 3.82 9.20 -3.93
C VAL A 195 2.40 8.71 -4.13
N GLN A 196 1.98 7.75 -3.30
CA GLN A 196 0.61 7.25 -3.32
C GLN A 196 -0.32 8.27 -2.65
N LEU A 197 -1.25 8.83 -3.45
CA LEU A 197 -2.23 9.83 -3.01
C LEU A 197 -3.57 9.22 -2.55
N ASP A 198 -3.77 7.91 -2.72
CA ASP A 198 -4.98 7.23 -2.27
C ASP A 198 -4.62 5.79 -1.85
N PRO A 199 -4.80 5.38 -0.58
CA PRO A 199 -5.29 6.16 0.56
C PRO A 199 -4.22 7.08 1.16
N VAL A 200 -4.67 8.10 1.90
CA VAL A 200 -3.80 9.05 2.63
C VAL A 200 -3.95 8.86 4.13
N ARG A 201 -2.85 8.98 4.87
CA ARG A 201 -2.84 8.91 6.33
C ARG A 201 -2.93 10.31 6.90
N VAL A 202 -3.79 10.50 7.91
CA VAL A 202 -3.79 11.72 8.72
C VAL A 202 -3.20 11.39 10.09
N SER A 203 -2.01 11.91 10.38
CA SER A 203 -1.37 11.82 11.69
C SER A 203 -1.76 13.05 12.51
N PHE A 204 -2.24 12.86 13.74
CA PHE A 204 -2.61 13.96 14.63
C PHE A 204 -2.06 13.67 16.02
N ALA A 205 -1.58 14.71 16.71
CA ALA A 205 -1.09 14.59 18.08
C ALA A 205 -2.20 15.04 19.04
N LEU A 206 -2.56 14.19 20.00
CA LEU A 206 -3.36 14.59 21.16
C LEU A 206 -2.45 14.77 22.36
N ASP A 207 -2.68 15.85 23.10
CA ASP A 207 -2.13 15.99 24.44
C ASP A 207 -2.78 14.97 25.39
N GLU A 208 -1.97 14.33 26.23
CA GLU A 208 -2.40 13.30 27.19
C GLU A 208 -3.60 13.70 28.08
N PRO A 209 -3.68 14.91 28.69
CA PRO A 209 -4.86 15.32 29.45
C PRO A 209 -6.13 15.48 28.60
N ARG A 210 -5.98 15.66 27.28
CA ARG A 210 -7.11 15.74 26.32
C ARG A 210 -7.53 14.38 25.77
N PHE A 211 -6.72 13.34 25.96
CA PHE A 211 -7.06 11.95 25.68
C PHE A 211 -7.78 11.30 26.86
N SER A 212 -7.34 11.57 28.10
CA SER A 212 -7.94 11.03 29.32
C SER A 212 -9.31 11.61 29.69
N ALA A 213 -9.69 12.76 29.14
CA ALA A 213 -11.01 13.37 29.29
C ALA A 213 -12.13 12.69 28.45
N LYS A 214 -11.83 11.59 27.75
CA LYS A 214 -12.89 10.73 27.20
C LYS A 214 -13.74 10.25 28.38
N PRO A 215 -15.07 10.49 28.41
CA PRO A 215 -15.89 9.98 29.50
C PRO A 215 -15.75 8.46 29.50
N ALA A 216 -15.05 7.95 30.52
CA ALA A 216 -15.19 6.56 30.93
C ALA A 216 -16.70 6.32 31.02
N SER A 217 -17.18 5.31 30.30
CA SER A 217 -18.52 4.76 30.43
C SER A 217 -18.92 4.80 31.90
N THR A 218 -19.90 5.64 32.23
CA THR A 218 -20.34 5.85 33.60
C THR A 218 -20.74 4.49 34.18
N PRO A 219 -20.23 4.09 35.36
CA PRO A 219 -20.73 2.90 36.02
C PRO A 219 -22.17 3.18 36.43
N ILE A 220 -23.12 2.51 35.79
CA ILE A 220 -24.46 2.36 36.36
C ILE A 220 -24.28 1.44 37.57
N SER A 221 -24.14 2.02 38.75
CA SER A 221 -24.26 1.33 40.03
C SER A 221 -25.40 1.94 40.82
N THR A 222 -26.47 1.15 40.90
CA THR A 222 -27.29 0.87 42.10
C THR A 222 -28.09 2.02 42.71
N LEU A 223 -29.41 1.93 42.55
CA LEU A 223 -30.34 1.95 43.68
C LEU A 223 -30.88 0.54 43.87
#